data_AF-U6LYA3-F1
#
_entry.id   AF-U6LYA3-F1
#
_cell.length_a   1.000
_cell.length_b   1.000
_cell.length_c   1.000
_cell.angle_alpha   90.00
_cell.angle_beta   90.00
_cell.angle_gamma   90.00
#
_symmetry.space_group_name_H-M   'P 1'
#
loop_
_entity.id
_entity.type
_entity.pdbx_description
1 polymer ?
#
loop_
_entity_poly.entity_id
_entity_poly.type
_entity_poly.pdbx_seq_one_letter_code
_entity_poly.pdbx_strand_id
1 'polypeptide(L)'
;MQEYPLLLLSRDSLLYAWASAGLDLYFLWHYAVPLAMGSFVLQRQDGLPLAASLIAISAAGDSGALFCGSAFGNIKIIQRLSPNKTVAGKKGVLGSLAWSWAAALLVWHLSVNVPSLGFWLFSLFDYLFFATVVSIIGLLGDIIESGYKRVAGVKDSSSLFGPHGGLLDRLDSLVLPIPFLVFFITLRGYM
;
A
#
# COMPACT_ATOMS: atom_id res chain seq x y z
N MET A 1 29.56 8.11 45.90
CA MET A 1 29.22 7.74 44.50
C MET A 1 28.03 6.82 44.56
N GLN A 2 26.90 7.28 44.06
CA GLN A 2 25.64 6.55 44.11
C GLN A 2 25.70 5.48 43.01
N GLU A 3 25.87 4.22 43.40
CA GLU A 3 25.84 3.10 42.44
C GLU A 3 24.44 3.04 41.85
N TYR A 4 24.31 3.37 40.56
CA TYR A 4 23.11 3.07 39.80
C TYR A 4 22.98 1.55 39.77
N PRO A 5 21.92 0.95 40.33
CA PRO A 5 21.74 -0.47 40.25
C PRO A 5 21.59 -0.79 38.76
N LEU A 6 22.57 -1.53 38.21
CA LEU A 6 22.45 -2.16 36.91
C LEU A 6 21.14 -2.93 36.93
N LEU A 7 20.14 -2.35 36.28
CA LEU A 7 18.78 -2.85 36.16
C LEU A 7 18.82 -4.33 35.84
N LEU A 8 18.48 -5.17 36.83
CA LEU A 8 18.01 -6.52 36.60
C LEU A 8 16.68 -6.39 35.85
N LEU A 9 16.75 -6.12 34.54
CA LEU A 9 15.58 -6.10 33.67
C LEU A 9 14.95 -7.48 33.78
N SER A 10 13.75 -7.54 34.37
CA SER A 10 12.95 -8.76 34.39
C SER A 10 12.78 -9.26 32.95
N ARG A 11 12.73 -10.58 32.75
CA ARG A 11 12.50 -11.17 31.43
C ARG A 11 11.32 -10.51 30.70
N ASP A 12 10.28 -10.16 31.44
CA ASP A 12 9.09 -9.49 30.90
C ASP A 12 9.41 -8.07 30.41
N SER A 13 10.16 -7.28 31.17
CA SER A 13 10.59 -5.93 30.74
C SER A 13 11.46 -5.97 29.47
N LEU A 14 12.32 -6.98 29.33
CA LEU A 14 13.06 -7.21 28.08
C LEU A 14 12.12 -7.56 26.93
N LEU A 15 11.18 -8.50 27.15
CA LEU A 15 10.20 -8.88 26.12
C LEU A 15 9.36 -7.69 25.65
N TYR A 16 8.93 -6.82 26.57
CA TYR A 16 8.22 -5.59 26.21
C TYR A 16 9.10 -4.63 25.39
N ALA A 17 10.35 -4.40 25.80
CA ALA A 17 11.27 -3.53 25.07
C ALA A 17 11.59 -4.06 23.66
N TRP A 18 11.75 -5.38 23.49
CA TRP A 18 11.95 -6.00 22.19
C TRP A 18 10.69 -5.94 21.32
N ALA A 19 9.51 -6.13 21.91
CA ALA A 19 8.25 -6.03 21.20
C ALA A 19 7.97 -4.59 20.72
N SER A 20 8.23 -3.59 21.57
CA SER A 20 8.08 -2.17 21.19
C SER A 20 9.09 -1.78 20.12
N ALA A 21 10.37 -2.15 20.28
CA ALA A 21 11.39 -1.87 19.27
C ALA A 21 11.07 -2.54 17.93
N GLY A 22 10.54 -3.77 17.94
CA GLY A 22 10.08 -4.45 16.73
C GLY A 22 8.93 -3.73 16.04
N LEU A 23 7.99 -3.19 16.82
CA LEU A 23 6.88 -2.39 16.30
C LEU A 23 7.37 -1.07 15.70
N ASP A 24 8.29 -0.38 16.37
CA ASP A 24 8.88 0.88 15.89
C ASP A 24 9.66 0.68 14.59
N LEU A 25 10.49 -0.37 14.52
CA LEU A 25 11.22 -0.75 13.32
C LEU A 25 10.25 -1.10 12.17
N TYR A 26 9.14 -1.77 12.48
CA TYR A 26 8.10 -2.04 11.50
C TYR A 26 7.51 -0.74 10.95
N PHE A 27 7.10 0.21 11.79
CA PHE A 27 6.52 1.49 11.33
C PHE A 27 7.52 2.30 10.51
N LEU A 28 8.77 2.32 10.92
CA LEU A 28 9.84 2.97 10.19
C LEU A 28 10.02 2.35 8.80
N TRP A 29 10.11 1.03 8.73
CA TRP A 29 10.30 0.31 7.47
C TRP A 29 9.07 0.35 6.56
N HIS A 30 7.86 0.21 7.11
CA HIS A 30 6.64 0.11 6.34
C HIS A 30 6.04 1.45 5.96
N TYR A 31 6.22 2.52 6.74
CA TYR A 31 5.63 3.83 6.41
C TYR A 31 6.68 4.89 6.14
N ALA A 32 7.64 5.09 7.06
CA ALA A 32 8.58 6.20 6.95
C ALA A 32 9.47 6.08 5.71
N VAL A 33 10.04 4.89 5.47
CA VAL A 33 10.91 4.65 4.31
C VAL A 33 10.14 4.80 2.99
N PRO A 34 8.99 4.14 2.76
CA PRO A 34 8.22 4.33 1.54
C PRO A 34 7.75 5.76 1.31
N LEU A 35 7.29 6.46 2.34
CA LEU A 35 6.86 7.86 2.20
C LEU A 35 8.04 8.79 1.87
N ALA A 36 9.22 8.54 2.44
CA ALA A 36 10.44 9.25 2.08
C ALA A 36 10.87 8.97 0.63
N MET A 37 10.73 7.72 0.16
CA MET A 37 10.94 7.38 -1.24
C MET A 37 9.92 8.06 -2.16
N GLY A 38 8.67 8.17 -1.72
CA GLY A 38 7.61 8.87 -2.45
C GLY A 38 7.86 10.37 -2.57
N SER A 39 8.39 11.02 -1.53
CA SER A 39 8.76 12.42 -1.58
C SER A 39 9.91 12.67 -2.56
N PHE A 40 10.87 11.75 -2.65
CA PHE A 40 11.91 11.79 -3.68
C PHE A 40 11.33 11.70 -5.10
N VAL A 41 10.34 10.83 -5.32
CA VAL A 41 9.63 10.75 -6.62
C VAL A 41 8.96 12.07 -6.95
N LEU A 42 8.26 12.69 -6.00
CA LEU A 42 7.54 13.95 -6.21
C LEU A 42 8.44 15.15 -6.52
N GLN A 43 9.71 15.13 -6.11
CA GLN A 43 10.69 16.17 -6.42
C GLN A 43 11.22 16.11 -7.86
N ARG A 44 10.94 15.03 -8.60
CA ARG A 44 11.33 14.89 -10.01
C ARG A 44 10.45 15.74 -10.90
N GLN A 45 10.96 16.13 -12.07
CA GLN A 45 10.19 16.87 -13.09
C GLN A 45 8.91 16.13 -13.47
N ASP A 46 8.99 14.79 -13.61
CA ASP A 46 7.84 13.94 -13.92
C ASP A 46 7.24 13.24 -12.68
N GLY A 47 7.53 13.76 -11.49
CA GLY A 47 7.13 13.15 -10.22
C GLY A 47 5.62 13.11 -10.01
N LEU A 48 4.92 14.19 -10.37
CA LEU A 48 3.46 14.30 -10.25
C LEU A 48 2.73 13.28 -11.14
N PRO A 49 3.04 13.15 -12.45
CA PRO A 49 2.47 12.10 -13.29
C PRO A 49 2.69 10.68 -12.76
N LEU A 50 3.89 10.38 -12.23
CA LEU A 50 4.21 9.07 -11.65
C LEU A 50 3.36 8.79 -10.40
N ALA A 51 3.28 9.75 -9.48
CA ALA A 51 2.46 9.63 -8.28
C ALA A 51 0.96 9.49 -8.61
N ALA A 52 0.47 10.30 -9.55
CA ALA A 52 -0.92 10.23 -10.01
C ALA A 52 -1.23 8.87 -10.66
N SER A 53 -0.30 8.32 -11.44
CA SER A 53 -0.43 6.98 -12.04
C SER A 53 -0.56 5.90 -10.97
N LEU A 54 0.32 5.93 -9.95
CA LEU A 54 0.26 5.00 -8.83
C LEU A 54 -1.08 5.07 -8.10
N ILE A 55 -1.53 6.29 -7.75
CA ILE A 55 -2.80 6.51 -7.05
C ILE A 55 -3.98 6.00 -7.87
N ALA A 56 -4.04 6.36 -9.17
CA ALA A 56 -5.12 5.96 -10.05
C ALA A 56 -5.21 4.42 -10.19
N ILE A 57 -4.07 3.76 -10.38
CA ILE A 57 -4.00 2.30 -10.54
C ILE A 57 -4.38 1.57 -9.23
N SER A 58 -3.91 2.07 -8.10
CA SER A 58 -4.23 1.51 -6.77
C SER A 58 -5.72 1.66 -6.45
N ALA A 59 -6.25 2.87 -6.61
CA ALA A 59 -7.66 3.16 -6.34
C ALA A 59 -8.60 2.37 -7.27
N ALA A 60 -8.21 2.18 -8.53
CA ALA A 60 -8.94 1.31 -9.44
C ALA A 60 -8.89 -0.15 -8.98
N GLY A 61 -7.72 -0.65 -8.56
CA GLY A 61 -7.56 -2.01 -8.04
C GLY A 61 -8.45 -2.28 -6.82
N ASP A 62 -8.44 -1.37 -5.83
CA ASP A 62 -9.30 -1.47 -4.65
C ASP A 62 -10.79 -1.48 -5.03
N SER A 63 -11.17 -0.63 -6.00
CA SER A 63 -12.53 -0.60 -6.54
C SER A 63 -12.89 -1.92 -7.22
N GLY A 64 -12.02 -2.46 -8.08
CA GLY A 64 -12.23 -3.74 -8.76
C GLY A 64 -12.33 -4.92 -7.81
N ALA A 65 -11.50 -4.92 -6.75
CA ALA A 65 -11.57 -5.91 -5.68
C ALA A 65 -12.91 -5.85 -4.96
N LEU A 66 -13.40 -4.65 -4.64
CA LEU A 66 -14.69 -4.41 -4.00
C LEU A 66 -15.86 -4.84 -4.91
N PHE A 67 -15.89 -4.40 -6.17
CA PHE A 67 -16.98 -4.73 -7.10
C PHE A 67 -17.04 -6.22 -7.40
N CYS A 68 -15.93 -6.84 -7.81
CA CYS A 68 -15.90 -8.27 -8.13
C CYS A 68 -16.05 -9.16 -6.88
N GLY A 69 -15.52 -8.71 -5.74
CA GLY A 69 -15.70 -9.38 -4.44
C GLY A 69 -17.14 -9.37 -3.96
N SER A 70 -17.85 -8.25 -4.14
CA SER A 70 -19.25 -8.10 -3.71
C SER A 70 -20.23 -8.78 -4.68
N ALA A 71 -19.97 -8.72 -5.99
CA ALA A 71 -20.88 -9.26 -7.01
C ALA A 71 -20.85 -10.80 -7.13
N PHE A 72 -19.74 -11.47 -6.81
CA PHE A 72 -19.54 -12.89 -7.15
C PHE A 72 -19.31 -13.85 -5.97
N GLY A 73 -19.55 -13.42 -4.72
CA GLY A 73 -19.85 -14.32 -3.60
C GLY A 73 -19.08 -14.09 -2.27
N ASN A 74 -19.73 -14.54 -1.20
CA ASN A 74 -19.35 -14.47 0.21
C ASN A 74 -18.29 -15.51 0.63
N ILE A 75 -17.04 -15.39 0.19
CA ILE A 75 -15.93 -16.18 0.78
C ILE A 75 -14.95 -15.21 1.42
N LYS A 76 -14.80 -15.29 2.74
CA LYS A 76 -13.93 -14.43 3.55
C LYS A 76 -12.53 -15.05 3.58
N ILE A 77 -11.48 -14.36 3.10
CA ILE A 77 -10.10 -14.88 3.12
C ILE A 77 -9.59 -15.09 4.56
N ILE A 78 -9.84 -14.13 5.46
CA ILE A 78 -9.44 -14.27 6.88
C ILE A 78 -10.56 -13.73 7.77
N GLN A 79 -11.46 -14.62 8.20
CA GLN A 79 -12.54 -14.28 9.15
C GLN A 79 -12.02 -13.61 10.44
N ARG A 80 -10.78 -13.90 10.83
CA ARG A 80 -10.16 -13.39 12.06
C ARG A 80 -9.58 -11.97 11.93
N LEU A 81 -9.24 -11.52 10.72
CA LEU A 81 -8.58 -10.22 10.50
C LEU A 81 -9.52 -9.16 9.93
N SER A 82 -10.51 -9.55 9.12
CA SER A 82 -11.53 -8.61 8.63
C SER A 82 -12.89 -9.29 8.45
N PRO A 83 -13.88 -9.00 9.32
CA PRO A 83 -15.23 -9.58 9.23
C PRO A 83 -15.98 -9.21 7.94
N ASN A 84 -15.61 -8.08 7.31
CA ASN A 84 -16.32 -7.47 6.19
C ASN A 84 -15.52 -7.40 4.87
N LYS A 85 -14.22 -7.70 4.84
CA LYS A 85 -13.50 -7.83 3.56
C LYS A 85 -13.83 -9.18 2.92
N THR A 86 -14.90 -9.18 2.13
CA THR A 86 -15.20 -10.23 1.13
C THR A 86 -14.16 -10.16 0.02
N VAL A 87 -12.95 -10.64 0.30
CA VAL A 87 -12.06 -11.00 -0.80
C VAL A 87 -12.51 -12.37 -1.27
N ALA A 88 -13.37 -12.44 -2.29
CA ALA A 88 -13.61 -13.69 -3.00
C ALA A 88 -12.23 -14.20 -3.47
N GLY A 89 -11.66 -15.20 -2.79
CA GLY A 89 -10.22 -15.49 -2.71
C GLY A 89 -9.41 -15.72 -3.99
N LYS A 90 -10.06 -15.63 -5.15
CA LYS A 90 -9.47 -15.59 -6.49
C LYS A 90 -10.15 -14.55 -7.38
N LYS A 91 -11.46 -14.37 -7.28
CA LYS A 91 -12.25 -13.45 -8.11
C LYS A 91 -12.03 -11.97 -7.76
N GLY A 92 -11.83 -11.64 -6.48
CA GLY A 92 -11.49 -10.29 -6.06
C GLY A 92 -10.10 -9.87 -6.54
N VAL A 93 -9.13 -10.80 -6.52
CA VAL A 93 -7.77 -10.58 -7.07
C VAL A 93 -7.84 -10.37 -8.58
N LEU A 94 -8.60 -11.18 -9.30
CA LEU A 94 -8.82 -10.99 -10.74
C LEU A 94 -9.53 -9.67 -11.05
N GLY A 95 -10.50 -9.27 -10.23
CA GLY A 95 -11.18 -7.98 -10.35
C GLY A 95 -10.25 -6.80 -10.11
N SER A 96 -9.43 -6.86 -9.05
CA SER A 96 -8.38 -5.88 -8.78
C SER A 96 -7.43 -5.76 -9.97
N LEU A 97 -6.90 -6.89 -10.46
CA LEU A 97 -5.96 -6.90 -11.58
C LEU A 97 -6.59 -6.32 -12.86
N ALA A 98 -7.82 -6.73 -13.19
CA ALA A 98 -8.51 -6.25 -14.38
C ALA A 98 -8.76 -4.74 -14.33
N TRP A 99 -9.19 -4.21 -13.19
CA TRP A 99 -9.40 -2.77 -13.01
C TRP A 99 -8.09 -1.98 -12.98
N SER A 100 -7.05 -2.50 -12.32
CA SER A 100 -5.72 -1.89 -12.34
C SER A 100 -5.15 -1.85 -13.76
N TRP A 101 -5.35 -2.89 -14.58
CA TRP A 101 -4.96 -2.88 -16.00
C TRP A 101 -5.79 -1.91 -16.82
N ALA A 102 -7.10 -1.82 -16.59
CA ALA A 102 -7.95 -0.83 -17.26
C ALA A 102 -7.50 0.60 -16.94
N ALA A 103 -7.17 0.88 -15.67
CA ALA A 103 -6.61 2.15 -15.26
C ALA A 103 -5.24 2.41 -15.88
N ALA A 104 -4.36 1.40 -15.94
CA ALA A 104 -3.06 1.52 -16.58
C ALA A 104 -3.16 1.82 -18.09
N LEU A 105 -4.10 1.17 -18.78
CA LEU A 105 -4.41 1.44 -20.18
C LEU A 105 -4.91 2.87 -20.38
N LEU A 106 -5.80 3.34 -19.50
CA LEU A 106 -6.30 4.71 -19.54
C LEU A 106 -5.18 5.71 -19.29
N VAL A 107 -4.35 5.51 -18.26
CA VAL A 107 -3.24 6.40 -17.91
C VAL A 107 -2.20 6.42 -19.03
N TRP A 108 -1.86 5.27 -19.62
CA TRP A 108 -0.97 5.21 -20.78
C TRP A 108 -1.56 5.94 -22.00
N HIS A 109 -2.86 5.75 -22.26
CA HIS A 109 -3.51 6.47 -23.36
C HIS A 109 -3.48 7.99 -23.13
N LEU A 110 -3.73 8.44 -21.90
CA LEU A 110 -3.64 9.84 -21.53
C LEU A 110 -2.19 10.35 -21.62
N SER A 111 -1.19 9.55 -21.24
CA SER A 111 0.23 9.95 -21.31
C SER A 111 0.71 10.16 -22.73
N VAL A 112 0.23 9.36 -23.69
CA VAL A 112 0.58 9.47 -25.11
C VAL A 112 -0.08 10.71 -25.76
N ASN A 113 -1.33 11.01 -25.40
CA ASN A 113 -2.08 12.12 -26.01
C ASN A 113 -1.85 13.45 -25.31
N VAL A 114 -1.50 13.43 -24.02
CA VAL A 114 -1.28 14.60 -23.18
C VAL A 114 -0.02 14.34 -22.34
N PRO A 115 1.19 14.67 -22.85
CA PRO A 115 2.45 14.34 -22.19
C PRO A 115 2.60 14.89 -20.77
N SER A 116 1.87 15.94 -20.41
CA SER A 116 1.84 16.49 -19.05
C SER A 116 1.07 15.65 -18.02
N LEU A 117 0.26 14.69 -18.47
CA LEU A 117 -0.61 13.87 -17.61
C LEU A 117 -0.04 12.48 -17.30
N GLY A 118 1.08 12.09 -17.91
CA GLY A 118 1.65 10.78 -17.69
C GLY A 118 3.15 10.73 -17.95
N PHE A 119 3.76 9.63 -17.54
CA PHE A 119 5.19 9.44 -17.71
C PHE A 119 5.44 8.83 -19.10
N TRP A 120 5.65 9.69 -20.10
CA TRP A 120 5.71 9.29 -21.52
C TRP A 120 6.81 8.27 -21.85
N LEU A 121 7.81 8.13 -20.96
CA LEU A 121 8.91 7.18 -21.13
C LEU A 121 8.50 5.72 -20.84
N PHE A 122 7.39 5.49 -20.14
CA PHE A 122 6.86 4.15 -19.93
C PHE A 122 6.17 3.64 -21.18
N SER A 123 6.59 2.46 -21.63
CA SER A 123 5.84 1.72 -22.65
C SER A 123 4.52 1.20 -22.05
N LEU A 124 3.60 0.77 -22.92
CA LEU A 124 2.38 0.09 -22.47
C LEU A 124 2.70 -1.12 -21.59
N PHE A 125 3.75 -1.86 -21.93
CA PHE A 125 4.20 -3.01 -21.14
C PHE A 125 4.65 -2.59 -19.74
N ASP A 126 5.33 -1.45 -19.59
CA ASP A 126 5.75 -0.94 -18.29
C ASP A 126 4.55 -0.56 -17.42
N TYR A 127 3.54 0.09 -18.00
CA TYR A 127 2.29 0.41 -17.30
C TYR A 127 1.53 -0.85 -16.84
N LEU A 128 1.41 -1.87 -17.68
CA LEU A 128 0.73 -3.12 -17.33
C LEU A 128 1.50 -3.93 -16.28
N PHE A 129 2.83 -3.98 -16.41
CA PHE A 129 3.70 -4.62 -15.42
C PHE A 129 3.58 -3.92 -14.07
N PHE A 130 3.71 -2.59 -14.08
CA PHE A 130 3.57 -1.78 -12.88
C PHE A 130 2.20 -1.97 -12.22
N ALA A 131 1.12 -1.96 -13.00
CA ALA A 131 -0.23 -2.19 -12.49
C ALA A 131 -0.42 -3.58 -11.86
N THR A 132 0.24 -4.60 -12.40
CA THR A 132 0.23 -5.94 -11.82
C THR A 132 0.92 -5.94 -10.45
N VAL A 133 2.07 -5.29 -10.34
CA VAL A 133 2.82 -5.18 -9.08
C VAL A 133 2.01 -4.39 -8.05
N VAL A 134 1.48 -3.21 -8.41
CA VAL A 134 0.67 -2.38 -7.52
C VAL A 134 -0.56 -3.14 -7.02
N SER A 135 -1.27 -3.85 -7.90
CA SER A 135 -2.46 -4.63 -7.53
C SER A 135 -2.17 -5.71 -6.48
N ILE A 136 -1.06 -6.44 -6.64
CA ILE A 136 -0.67 -7.51 -5.72
C ILE A 136 -0.15 -6.93 -4.40
N ILE A 137 0.76 -5.96 -4.48
CA ILE A 137 1.43 -5.37 -3.31
C ILE A 137 0.45 -4.53 -2.48
N GLY A 138 -0.45 -3.79 -3.14
CA GLY A 138 -1.50 -3.02 -2.45
C GLY A 138 -2.45 -3.92 -1.67
N LEU A 139 -2.85 -5.06 -2.23
CA LEU A 139 -3.66 -6.05 -1.51
C LEU A 139 -2.92 -6.65 -0.30
N LEU A 140 -1.61 -6.87 -0.42
CA LEU A 140 -0.79 -7.32 0.71
C LEU A 140 -0.71 -6.26 1.81
N GLY A 141 -0.53 -4.98 1.45
CA GLY A 141 -0.49 -3.86 2.40
C GLY A 141 -1.79 -3.72 3.18
N ASP A 142 -2.91 -3.80 2.46
CA ASP A 142 -4.25 -3.79 3.02
C ASP A 142 -4.51 -4.95 4.02
N ILE A 143 -3.98 -6.15 3.75
CA ILE A 143 -4.04 -7.32 4.67
C ILE A 143 -3.17 -7.09 5.90
N ILE A 144 -1.94 -6.62 5.71
CA ILE A 144 -0.97 -6.37 6.77
C ILE A 144 -1.55 -5.33 7.74
N GLU A 145 -2.02 -4.19 7.24
CA GLU A 145 -2.61 -3.13 8.06
C GLU A 145 -3.87 -3.61 8.79
N SER A 146 -4.74 -4.36 8.11
CA SER A 146 -5.91 -4.98 8.74
C SER A 146 -5.53 -5.88 9.90
N GLY A 147 -4.40 -6.59 9.82
CA GLY A 147 -3.91 -7.42 10.92
C GLY A 147 -3.44 -6.61 12.12
N TYR A 148 -2.71 -5.51 11.89
CA TYR A 148 -2.27 -4.62 12.96
C TYR A 148 -3.43 -3.99 13.71
N LYS A 149 -4.48 -3.56 13.00
CA LYS A 149 -5.69 -3.01 13.62
C LYS A 149 -6.29 -4.01 14.61
N ARG A 150 -6.29 -5.31 14.30
CA ARG A 150 -6.77 -6.36 15.22
C ARG A 150 -5.88 -6.61 16.42
N VAL A 151 -4.56 -6.56 16.25
CA VAL A 151 -3.62 -6.66 17.38
C VAL A 151 -3.81 -5.48 18.33
N ALA A 152 -4.03 -4.29 17.79
CA ALA A 152 -4.31 -3.08 18.57
C ALA A 152 -5.75 -3.02 19.13
N GLY A 153 -6.60 -4.01 18.84
CA GLY A 153 -7.99 -4.05 19.32
C GLY A 153 -8.91 -3.00 18.67
N VAL A 154 -8.46 -2.33 17.62
CA VAL A 154 -9.21 -1.28 16.90
C VAL A 154 -9.71 -1.79 15.54
N LYS A 155 -10.71 -1.10 14.99
CA LYS A 155 -11.23 -1.41 13.64
C LYS A 155 -10.66 -0.47 12.59
N ASP A 156 -10.66 0.83 12.90
CA ASP A 156 -10.20 1.91 12.05
C ASP A 156 -8.97 2.56 12.70
N SER A 157 -8.03 3.04 11.90
CA SER A 157 -6.77 3.61 12.41
C SER A 157 -6.98 4.93 13.17
N SER A 158 -7.97 5.72 12.74
CA SER A 158 -8.46 6.93 13.41
C SER A 158 -9.84 7.32 12.88
N SER A 159 -10.45 8.36 13.45
CA SER A 159 -11.72 8.93 12.97
C SER A 159 -11.51 10.24 12.18
N LEU A 160 -10.31 10.45 11.60
CA LEU A 160 -9.92 11.71 10.98
C LEU A 160 -10.86 12.13 9.83
N PHE A 161 -11.33 11.16 9.03
CA PHE A 161 -12.27 11.39 7.93
C PHE A 161 -13.73 11.01 8.31
N GLY A 162 -14.07 11.08 9.60
CA GLY A 162 -15.40 10.74 10.10
C GLY A 162 -15.77 9.28 9.80
N PRO A 163 -16.88 8.99 9.10
CA PRO A 163 -17.30 7.62 8.79
C PRO A 163 -16.40 6.93 7.74
N HIS A 164 -15.47 7.65 7.12
CA HIS A 164 -14.57 7.11 6.08
C HIS A 164 -13.27 6.52 6.64
N GLY A 165 -13.06 6.56 7.96
CA GLY A 165 -11.90 6.00 8.65
C GLY A 165 -10.75 7.00 8.85
N GLY A 166 -9.55 6.46 9.04
CA GLY A 166 -8.33 7.22 9.29
C GLY A 166 -7.46 7.40 8.07
N LEU A 167 -6.37 8.17 8.23
CA LEU A 167 -5.39 8.41 7.18
C LEU A 167 -4.62 7.14 6.79
N LEU A 168 -4.30 6.28 7.77
CA LEU A 168 -3.56 5.05 7.49
C LEU A 168 -4.39 4.06 6.67
N ASP A 169 -5.71 4.02 6.90
CA ASP A 169 -6.67 3.20 6.14
C ASP A 169 -6.79 3.62 4.66
N ARG A 170 -6.19 4.75 4.27
CA ARG A 170 -6.14 5.24 2.87
C ARG A 170 -4.77 5.10 2.25
N LEU A 171 -3.76 4.92 3.08
CA LEU A 171 -2.37 4.80 2.68
C LEU A 171 -1.92 3.33 2.64
N ASP A 172 -2.67 2.41 3.22
CA ASP A 172 -2.36 0.98 3.30
C ASP A 172 -2.12 0.31 1.94
N SER A 173 -2.94 0.61 0.93
CA SER A 173 -2.76 0.10 -0.44
C SER A 173 -1.73 0.87 -1.26
N LEU A 174 -1.35 2.10 -0.85
CA LEU A 174 -0.42 2.99 -1.58
C LEU A 174 1.02 2.91 -1.09
N VAL A 175 1.22 2.74 0.21
CA VAL A 175 2.53 2.88 0.85
C VAL A 175 3.46 1.74 0.43
N LEU A 176 3.00 0.48 0.45
CA LEU A 176 3.84 -0.65 0.05
C LEU A 176 4.24 -0.63 -1.44
N PRO A 177 3.40 -0.18 -2.38
CA PRO A 177 3.84 -0.04 -3.78
C PRO A 177 4.90 1.03 -4.08
N ILE A 178 5.07 2.08 -3.24
CA ILE A 178 5.99 3.18 -3.54
C ILE A 178 7.46 2.72 -3.74
N PRO A 179 8.05 1.88 -2.88
CA PRO A 179 9.42 1.41 -3.08
C PRO A 179 9.57 0.59 -4.37
N PHE A 180 8.52 -0.15 -4.77
CA PHE A 180 8.53 -0.89 -6.02
C PHE A 180 8.49 0.04 -7.24
N LEU A 181 7.72 1.14 -7.17
CA LEU A 181 7.76 2.18 -8.19
C LEU A 181 9.18 2.74 -8.34
N VAL A 182 9.81 3.12 -7.23
CA VAL A 182 11.18 3.66 -7.24
C VAL A 182 12.16 2.65 -7.80
N PHE A 183 12.13 1.41 -7.33
CA PHE A 183 13.01 0.36 -7.82
C PHE A 183 12.81 0.10 -9.33
N PHE A 184 11.56 0.11 -9.79
CA PHE A 184 11.23 -0.10 -11.19
C PHE A 184 11.77 1.02 -12.10
N ILE A 185 11.61 2.29 -11.71
CA ILE A 185 12.17 3.41 -12.47
C ILE A 185 13.71 3.39 -12.47
N THR A 186 14.33 3.00 -11.35
CA THR A 186 15.80 2.85 -11.27
C THR A 186 16.30 1.76 -12.22
N LEU A 187 15.69 0.57 -12.16
CA LEU A 187 16.11 -0.58 -12.98
C LEU A 187 15.97 -0.33 -14.48
N ARG A 188 14.91 0.38 -14.88
CA ARG A 188 14.68 0.73 -16.29
C ARG A 188 15.54 1.88 -16.78
N GLY A 189 16.35 2.51 -15.91
CA GLY A 189 17.19 3.65 -16.27
C GLY A 189 16.39 4.93 -16.51
N TYR A 190 15.20 5.03 -15.93
CA TYR A 190 14.39 6.24 -15.96
C TYR A 190 14.76 7.22 -14.84
N MET A 191 15.68 6.83 -13.95
CA MET A 191 16.20 7.70 -12.89
C MET A 191 17.07 8.82 -13.41
#